data_AF-A0A2U8DS15-F1
#
_entry.id   AF-A0A2U8DS15-F1
#
_cell.length_a   1.000
_cell.length_b   1.000
_cell.length_c   1.000
_cell.angle_alpha   90.00
_cell.angle_beta   90.00
_cell.angle_gamma   90.00
#
_symmetry.space_group_name_H-M   'P 1'
#
loop_
_entity.id
_entity.type
_entity.pdbx_description
1 polymer ?
#
loop_
_entity_poly.entity_id
_entity_poly.type
_entity_poly.pdbx_seq_one_letter_code
_entity_poly.pdbx_strand_id
1 'polypeptide(L)'
;MSTKKSLQNILFWVGIALLFNAGIYFFMGQEKALTFLGGYVIEQSLSLDNLFLFLLIFENFGIKPQYQKRILTYGIAGAIVLRFIFVILGVRIVNEFHWVLYVFGLLLMISGFKMIFDKKETQNFKDNKILKLLHKIIPVSDKLDGEKFFTRKNKILYATPLFAVLILIEGSDILFAIDSIPAVFSITTDPFIVYTSNIFAILGLRSMYFLLEKLHNKFAYVKYGVACILIFTGVKLSAGFFHINISVVLSLIIIFLLLAISIIFSIYMSKKEKTSLSYEDSENTTQ
;
A
#
# COMPACT_ATOMS: atom_id res chain seq x y z
N MET A 1 5.86 17.02 9.18
CA MET A 1 7.27 16.58 9.08
C MET A 1 7.93 17.28 7.89
N SER A 2 9.20 17.74 7.94
CA SER A 2 9.86 18.34 6.76
C SER A 2 10.16 17.29 5.69
N THR A 3 10.10 17.65 4.40
CA THR A 3 10.29 16.71 3.27
C THR A 3 11.65 16.03 3.33
N LYS A 4 12.71 16.79 3.68
CA LYS A 4 14.07 16.27 3.89
C LYS A 4 14.10 15.21 5.00
N LYS A 5 13.38 15.44 6.11
CA LYS A 5 13.30 14.51 7.23
C LYS A 5 12.54 13.23 6.85
N SER A 6 11.46 13.36 6.08
CA SER A 6 10.72 12.19 5.58
C SER A 6 11.60 11.33 4.67
N LEU A 7 12.35 11.95 3.75
CA LEU A 7 13.28 11.26 2.87
C LEU A 7 14.41 10.55 3.64
N GLN A 8 15.03 11.23 4.60
CA GLN A 8 16.06 10.64 5.47
C GLN A 8 15.52 9.41 6.21
N ASN A 9 14.30 9.49 6.75
CA ASN A 9 13.68 8.36 7.42
C ASN A 9 13.37 7.20 6.46
N ILE A 10 12.94 7.48 5.23
CA ILE A 10 12.71 6.44 4.22
C ILE A 10 14.04 5.74 3.90
N LEU A 11 15.10 6.50 3.63
CA LEU A 11 16.43 5.94 3.35
C LEU A 11 16.96 5.11 4.53
N PHE A 12 16.69 5.54 5.76
CA PHE A 12 17.01 4.78 6.97
C PHE A 12 16.29 3.42 6.99
N TRP A 13 14.97 3.39 6.76
CA TRP A 13 14.20 2.14 6.73
C TRP A 13 14.61 1.21 5.58
N VAL A 14 14.85 1.76 4.39
CA VAL A 14 15.39 1.02 3.24
C VAL A 14 16.77 0.44 3.58
N GLY A 15 17.64 1.23 4.23
CA GLY A 15 18.96 0.78 4.68
C GLY A 15 18.89 -0.39 5.65
N ILE A 16 17.97 -0.35 6.61
CA ILE A 16 17.75 -1.49 7.53
C ILE A 16 17.26 -2.72 6.77
N ALA A 17 16.31 -2.58 5.82
CA ALA A 17 15.83 -3.70 5.02
C ALA A 17 16.95 -4.33 4.18
N LEU A 18 17.83 -3.52 3.59
CA LEU A 18 18.99 -3.99 2.84
C LEU A 18 20.05 -4.66 3.72
N LEU A 19 20.27 -4.14 4.93
CA LEU A 19 21.16 -4.75 5.92
C LEU A 19 20.63 -6.12 6.36
N PHE A 20 19.32 -6.22 6.60
CA PHE A 20 18.67 -7.49 6.91
C PHE A 20 18.77 -8.47 5.73
N ASN A 21 18.58 -7.99 4.50
CA ASN A 21 18.78 -8.81 3.30
C ASN A 21 20.22 -9.32 3.15
N ALA A 22 21.22 -8.49 3.47
CA ALA A 22 22.62 -8.93 3.51
C ALA A 22 22.82 -10.03 4.57
N GLY A 23 22.18 -9.90 5.74
CA GLY A 23 22.12 -10.98 6.72
C GLY A 23 21.55 -12.28 6.14
N ILE A 24 20.40 -12.21 5.47
CA ILE A 24 19.80 -13.38 4.78
C ILE A 24 20.80 -13.96 3.77
N TYR A 25 21.48 -13.13 2.98
CA TYR A 25 22.46 -13.60 2.00
C TYR A 25 23.57 -14.43 2.64
N PHE A 26 24.14 -13.98 3.76
CA PHE A 26 25.23 -14.67 4.44
C PHE A 26 24.78 -15.92 5.22
N PHE A 27 23.61 -15.89 5.86
CA PHE A 27 23.16 -16.97 6.74
C PHE A 27 22.24 -17.99 6.05
N MET A 28 21.50 -17.57 5.03
CA MET A 28 20.44 -18.36 4.39
C MET A 28 20.62 -18.52 2.88
N GLY A 29 21.63 -17.87 2.30
CA GLY A 29 22.03 -18.02 0.90
C GLY A 29 21.41 -16.99 -0.05
N GLN A 30 21.98 -16.96 -1.26
CA GLN A 30 21.62 -15.99 -2.30
C GLN A 30 20.16 -16.08 -2.74
N GLU A 31 19.61 -17.28 -2.89
CA GLU A 31 18.22 -17.44 -3.33
C GLU A 31 17.23 -16.80 -2.36
N LYS A 32 17.36 -17.09 -1.06
CA LYS A 32 16.49 -16.49 -0.05
C LYS A 32 16.62 -14.97 0.02
N ALA A 33 17.83 -14.44 -0.14
CA ALA A 33 18.05 -13.00 -0.21
C ALA A 33 17.36 -12.36 -1.44
N LEU A 34 17.44 -13.01 -2.61
CA LEU A 34 16.74 -12.52 -3.80
C LEU A 34 15.22 -12.57 -3.62
N THR A 35 14.68 -13.64 -3.03
CA THR A 35 13.24 -13.72 -2.75
C THR A 35 12.78 -12.70 -1.71
N PHE A 36 13.59 -12.42 -0.68
CA PHE A 36 13.32 -11.35 0.29
C PHE A 36 13.28 -9.99 -0.40
N LEU A 37 14.30 -9.67 -1.19
CA LEU A 37 14.37 -8.40 -1.89
C LEU A 37 13.18 -8.24 -2.86
N GLY A 38 12.77 -9.31 -3.51
CA GLY A 38 11.60 -9.33 -4.38
C GLY A 38 10.30 -9.10 -3.65
N GLY A 39 10.07 -9.83 -2.56
CA GLY A 39 8.92 -9.61 -1.69
C GLY A 39 8.90 -8.19 -1.14
N TYR A 40 10.04 -7.66 -0.73
CA TYR A 40 10.18 -6.30 -0.19
C TYR A 40 9.83 -5.24 -1.24
N VAL A 41 10.35 -5.36 -2.46
CA VAL A 41 10.07 -4.39 -3.53
C VAL A 41 8.61 -4.46 -3.98
N ILE A 42 8.04 -5.66 -4.16
CA ILE A 42 6.61 -5.81 -4.47
C ILE A 42 5.77 -5.14 -3.39
N GLU A 43 6.04 -5.46 -2.13
CA GLU A 43 5.26 -4.93 -1.02
C GLU A 43 5.40 -3.41 -0.90
N GLN A 44 6.62 -2.90 -1.06
CA GLN A 44 6.88 -1.46 -1.03
C GLN A 44 6.12 -0.75 -2.15
N SER A 45 6.01 -1.37 -3.33
CA SER A 45 5.26 -0.84 -4.48
C SER A 45 3.77 -0.74 -4.19
N LEU A 46 3.18 -1.84 -3.72
CA LEU A 46 1.76 -1.93 -3.42
C LEU A 46 1.38 -1.02 -2.25
N SER A 47 2.27 -0.86 -1.27
CA SER A 47 2.08 0.07 -0.16
C SER A 47 1.90 1.53 -0.62
N LEU A 48 2.46 1.94 -1.76
CA LEU A 48 2.25 3.30 -2.30
C LEU A 48 0.81 3.52 -2.76
N ASP A 49 0.16 2.51 -3.34
CA ASP A 49 -1.26 2.57 -3.69
C ASP A 49 -2.13 2.70 -2.43
N ASN A 50 -1.79 1.92 -1.39
CA ASN A 50 -2.45 1.99 -0.09
C ASN A 50 -2.37 3.39 0.53
N LEU A 51 -1.23 4.07 0.38
CA LEU A 51 -1.06 5.44 0.86
C LEU A 51 -1.96 6.46 0.15
N PHE A 52 -2.24 6.28 -1.14
CA PHE A 52 -3.22 7.14 -1.83
C PHE A 52 -4.62 6.96 -1.26
N LEU A 53 -5.02 5.72 -0.97
CA LEU A 53 -6.29 5.48 -0.30
C LEU A 53 -6.32 6.13 1.09
N PHE A 54 -5.22 6.08 1.84
CA PHE A 54 -5.15 6.71 3.16
C PHE A 54 -5.31 8.23 3.06
N LEU A 55 -4.65 8.87 2.09
CA LEU A 55 -4.82 10.30 1.82
C LEU A 55 -6.29 10.65 1.53
N LEU A 56 -6.93 9.89 0.64
CA LEU A 56 -8.33 10.08 0.27
C LEU A 56 -9.28 9.89 1.46
N ILE A 57 -9.03 8.89 2.30
CA ILE A 57 -9.80 8.69 3.54
C ILE A 57 -9.60 9.89 4.47
N PHE A 58 -8.38 10.32 4.75
CA PHE A 58 -8.14 11.44 5.65
C PHE A 58 -8.75 12.75 5.15
N GLU A 59 -8.70 12.99 3.83
CA GLU A 59 -9.33 14.15 3.18
C GLU A 59 -10.86 14.11 3.33
N ASN A 60 -11.49 12.98 3.00
CA ASN A 60 -12.95 12.82 3.08
C ASN A 60 -13.53 12.95 4.50
N PHE A 61 -12.74 12.59 5.52
CA PHE A 61 -13.12 12.74 6.92
C PHE A 61 -12.59 14.04 7.56
N GLY A 62 -11.89 14.89 6.81
CA GLY A 62 -11.37 16.17 7.30
C GLY A 62 -10.36 16.02 8.45
N ILE A 63 -9.57 14.94 8.45
CA ILE A 63 -8.64 14.63 9.53
C ILE A 63 -7.40 15.51 9.42
N LYS A 64 -7.23 16.40 10.41
CA LYS A 64 -6.06 17.29 10.48
C LYS A 64 -4.74 16.51 10.58
N PRO A 65 -3.63 17.02 10.01
CA PRO A 65 -2.33 16.34 9.99
C PRO A 65 -1.80 15.88 11.37
N GLN A 66 -2.12 16.63 12.44
CA GLN A 66 -1.74 16.27 13.81
C GLN A 66 -2.31 14.92 14.27
N TYR A 67 -3.52 14.57 13.82
CA TYR A 67 -4.19 13.32 14.20
C TYR A 67 -3.83 12.14 13.29
N GLN A 68 -3.46 12.42 12.04
CA GLN A 68 -3.04 11.38 11.08
C GLN A 68 -1.85 10.58 11.59
N LYS A 69 -0.87 11.22 12.24
CA LYS A 69 0.29 10.53 12.83
C LYS A 69 -0.13 9.44 13.82
N ARG A 70 -1.12 9.74 14.67
CA ARG A 70 -1.63 8.80 15.67
C ARG A 70 -2.32 7.63 14.98
N ILE A 71 -3.23 7.92 14.05
CA ILE A 71 -3.95 6.89 13.29
C ILE A 71 -2.96 5.98 12.56
N LEU A 72 -1.97 6.52 11.85
CA LEU A 72 -0.96 5.74 11.14
C LEU A 72 -0.12 4.86 12.09
N THR A 73 0.13 5.31 13.32
CA THR A 73 0.91 4.51 14.28
C THR A 73 0.14 3.28 14.74
N TYR A 74 -1.14 3.44 15.08
CA TYR A 74 -2.01 2.30 15.42
C TYR A 74 -2.31 1.45 14.18
N GLY A 75 -2.53 2.10 13.03
CA GLY A 75 -2.72 1.50 11.71
C GLY A 75 -1.60 0.53 11.32
N ILE A 76 -0.35 0.96 11.47
CA ILE A 76 0.83 0.13 11.18
C ILE A 76 0.91 -1.04 12.16
N ALA A 77 0.60 -0.83 13.45
CA ALA A 77 0.64 -1.89 14.44
C ALA A 77 -0.43 -2.96 14.16
N GLY A 78 -1.65 -2.56 13.79
CA GLY A 78 -2.71 -3.47 13.40
C GLY A 78 -2.39 -4.22 12.10
N ALA A 79 -1.90 -3.50 11.07
CA ALA A 79 -1.46 -4.10 9.81
C ALA A 79 -0.39 -5.20 10.02
N ILE A 80 0.61 -4.98 10.88
CA ILE A 80 1.63 -6.01 11.19
C ILE A 80 1.01 -7.29 11.75
N VAL A 81 0.00 -7.17 12.62
CA VAL A 81 -0.71 -8.31 13.22
C VAL A 81 -1.60 -9.00 12.19
N LEU A 82 -2.41 -8.23 11.44
CA LEU A 82 -3.30 -8.77 10.42
C LEU A 82 -2.52 -9.49 9.33
N ARG A 83 -1.39 -8.93 8.90
CA ARG A 83 -0.54 -9.57 7.89
C ARG A 83 0.14 -10.82 8.40
N PHE A 84 0.53 -10.88 9.68
CA PHE A 84 0.99 -12.15 10.25
C PHE A 84 -0.08 -13.25 10.10
N ILE A 85 -1.33 -12.93 10.43
CA ILE A 85 -2.46 -13.87 10.30
C ILE A 85 -2.64 -14.28 8.83
N PHE A 86 -2.70 -13.32 7.91
CA PHE A 86 -2.92 -13.64 6.49
C PHE A 86 -1.76 -14.40 5.85
N VAL A 87 -0.50 -14.15 6.24
CA VAL A 87 0.64 -14.90 5.71
C VAL A 87 0.56 -16.36 6.16
N ILE A 88 0.31 -16.61 7.45
CA ILE A 88 0.19 -17.98 7.97
C ILE A 88 -0.99 -18.72 7.33
N LEU A 89 -2.16 -18.08 7.24
CA LEU A 89 -3.33 -18.67 6.58
C LEU A 89 -3.09 -18.88 5.09
N GLY A 90 -2.52 -17.89 4.42
CA GLY A 90 -2.24 -17.92 2.99
C GLY A 90 -1.27 -19.02 2.60
N VAL A 91 -0.14 -19.15 3.32
CA VAL A 91 0.83 -20.21 3.05
C VAL A 91 0.20 -21.59 3.26
N ARG A 92 -0.59 -21.75 4.32
CA ARG A 92 -1.30 -23.01 4.57
C ARG A 92 -2.25 -23.36 3.42
N ILE A 93 -3.04 -22.39 2.94
CA ILE A 93 -3.95 -22.60 1.81
C ILE A 93 -3.17 -22.97 0.54
N VAL A 94 -2.08 -22.27 0.24
CA VAL A 94 -1.27 -22.52 -0.96
C VAL A 94 -0.58 -23.88 -0.94
N ASN A 95 -0.15 -24.35 0.23
CA ASN A 95 0.48 -25.65 0.39
C ASN A 95 -0.52 -26.81 0.23
N GLU A 96 -1.75 -26.65 0.71
CA GLU A 96 -2.81 -27.66 0.57
C GLU A 96 -3.45 -27.63 -0.82
N PHE A 97 -3.57 -26.43 -1.41
CA PHE A 97 -4.30 -26.18 -2.65
C PHE A 97 -3.45 -25.38 -3.63
N HIS A 98 -2.50 -26.04 -4.30
CA HIS A 98 -1.61 -25.37 -5.26
C HIS A 98 -2.35 -24.64 -6.39
N TRP A 99 -3.53 -25.11 -6.79
CA TRP A 99 -4.34 -24.45 -7.82
C TRP A 99 -4.82 -23.04 -7.42
N VAL A 100 -4.79 -22.69 -6.12
CA VAL A 100 -5.12 -21.36 -5.62
C VAL A 100 -4.17 -20.30 -6.17
N LEU A 101 -2.91 -20.64 -6.47
CA LEU A 101 -1.97 -19.72 -7.12
C LEU A 101 -2.48 -19.21 -8.47
N TYR A 102 -3.27 -20.00 -9.20
CA TYR A 102 -3.86 -19.59 -10.47
C TYR A 102 -5.05 -18.63 -10.27
N VAL A 103 -5.87 -18.89 -9.25
CA VAL A 103 -6.94 -17.95 -8.85
C VAL A 103 -6.34 -16.61 -8.46
N PHE A 104 -5.28 -16.65 -7.65
CA PHE A 104 -4.46 -15.50 -7.30
C PHE A 104 -3.91 -14.79 -8.52
N GLY A 105 -3.36 -15.52 -9.50
CA GLY A 105 -2.91 -14.94 -10.76
C GLY A 105 -4.02 -14.15 -11.49
N LEU A 106 -5.21 -14.74 -11.60
CA LEU A 106 -6.37 -14.10 -12.21
C LEU A 106 -6.88 -12.88 -11.42
N LEU A 107 -6.93 -12.99 -10.09
CA LEU A 107 -7.30 -11.88 -9.20
C LEU A 107 -6.35 -10.69 -9.38
N LEU A 108 -5.03 -10.92 -9.43
CA LEU A 108 -4.05 -9.85 -9.64
C LEU A 108 -4.21 -9.16 -10.99
N MET A 109 -4.46 -9.92 -12.06
CA MET A 109 -4.73 -9.33 -13.36
C MET A 109 -5.98 -8.46 -13.32
N ILE A 110 -7.07 -8.94 -12.70
CA ILE A 110 -8.31 -8.17 -12.54
C ILE A 110 -8.06 -6.88 -11.75
N SER A 111 -7.37 -6.95 -10.60
CA SER A 111 -7.05 -5.79 -9.78
C SER A 111 -6.21 -4.77 -10.55
N GLY A 112 -5.17 -5.23 -11.26
CA GLY A 112 -4.33 -4.34 -12.08
C GLY A 112 -5.10 -3.69 -13.23
N PHE A 113 -5.95 -4.43 -13.95
CA PHE A 113 -6.78 -3.84 -15.00
C PHE A 113 -7.79 -2.84 -14.44
N LYS A 114 -8.47 -3.18 -13.35
CA LYS A 114 -9.41 -2.30 -12.68
C LYS A 114 -8.72 -0.98 -12.28
N MET A 115 -7.52 -1.05 -11.73
CA MET A 115 -6.75 0.12 -11.30
C MET A 115 -6.35 1.06 -12.45
N ILE A 116 -6.17 0.53 -13.68
CA ILE A 116 -5.90 1.33 -14.89
C ILE A 116 -7.19 2.02 -15.38
N PHE A 117 -8.30 1.27 -15.39
CA PHE A 117 -9.57 1.72 -15.99
C PHE A 117 -10.50 2.46 -15.04
N ASP A 118 -10.29 2.38 -13.71
CA ASP A 118 -11.05 3.15 -12.73
C ASP A 118 -10.75 4.64 -12.92
N LYS A 119 -11.72 5.35 -13.52
CA LYS A 119 -11.80 6.81 -13.46
C LYS A 119 -12.11 7.18 -12.01
N LYS A 120 -11.54 8.30 -11.55
CA LYS A 120 -11.72 8.86 -10.19
C LYS A 120 -13.20 8.99 -9.84
N GLU A 121 -13.85 7.91 -9.41
CA GLU A 121 -15.10 8.02 -8.68
C GLU A 121 -14.76 8.61 -7.31
N THR A 122 -15.49 9.63 -6.93
CA THR A 122 -15.52 10.16 -5.58
C THR A 122 -16.07 9.07 -4.66
N GLN A 123 -15.20 8.15 -4.24
CA GLN A 123 -15.57 7.09 -3.31
C GLN A 123 -16.11 7.72 -2.03
N ASN A 124 -17.41 7.61 -1.81
CA ASN A 124 -18.06 8.16 -0.63
C ASN A 124 -17.87 7.19 0.54
N PHE A 125 -16.74 7.31 1.23
CA PHE A 125 -16.37 6.40 2.33
C PHE A 125 -17.35 6.44 3.51
N LYS A 126 -18.13 7.51 3.65
CA LYS A 126 -19.12 7.64 4.73
C LYS A 126 -20.23 6.61 4.64
N ASP A 127 -20.50 6.07 3.45
CA ASP A 127 -21.54 5.06 3.20
C ASP A 127 -20.99 3.62 3.11
N ASN A 128 -19.72 3.43 3.48
CA ASN A 128 -19.02 2.17 3.33
C ASN A 128 -19.58 1.09 4.28
N LYS A 129 -19.64 -0.17 3.81
CA LYS A 129 -20.09 -1.34 4.57
C LYS A 129 -19.34 -1.49 5.90
N ILE A 130 -18.04 -1.18 5.91
CA ILE A 130 -17.20 -1.23 7.12
C ILE A 130 -17.71 -0.25 8.18
N LEU A 131 -18.07 0.98 7.79
CA LEU A 131 -18.63 1.96 8.71
C LEU A 131 -20.06 1.61 9.14
N LYS A 132 -20.88 1.03 8.25
CA LYS A 132 -22.21 0.54 8.62
C LYS A 132 -22.12 -0.55 9.68
N LEU A 133 -21.16 -1.45 9.56
CA LEU A 133 -20.89 -2.47 10.57
C LEU A 133 -20.43 -1.84 11.89
N LEU A 134 -19.53 -0.86 11.84
CA LEU A 134 -19.10 -0.14 13.04
C LEU A 134 -20.27 0.54 13.75
N HIS A 135 -21.12 1.28 13.03
CA HIS A 135 -22.31 1.94 13.59
C HIS A 135 -23.30 0.95 14.22
N LYS A 136 -23.33 -0.30 13.76
CA LYS A 136 -24.16 -1.36 14.34
C LYS A 136 -23.61 -1.87 15.69
N ILE A 137 -22.29 -1.78 15.90
CA ILE A 137 -21.62 -2.31 17.11
C ILE A 137 -21.46 -1.21 18.16
N ILE A 138 -21.06 0.00 17.76
CA ILE A 138 -20.81 1.13 18.68
C ILE A 138 -21.38 2.43 18.06
N PRO A 139 -22.09 3.27 18.84
CA PRO A 139 -22.55 4.56 18.35
C PRO A 139 -21.37 5.48 18.03
N VAL A 140 -21.37 6.10 16.86
CA VAL A 140 -20.30 7.01 16.41
C VAL A 140 -20.73 8.46 16.63
N SER A 141 -19.84 9.30 17.16
CA SER A 141 -20.09 10.73 17.32
C SER A 141 -19.67 11.52 16.08
N ASP A 142 -20.41 12.56 15.75
CA ASP A 142 -20.08 13.45 14.60
C ASP A 142 -18.93 14.44 14.87
N LYS A 143 -18.46 14.55 16.13
CA LYS A 143 -17.48 15.54 16.54
C LYS A 143 -16.17 14.86 16.95
N LEU A 144 -15.06 15.44 16.52
CA LEU A 144 -13.72 15.10 17.02
C LEU A 144 -13.60 15.54 18.49
N ASP A 145 -13.05 14.67 19.34
CA ASP A 145 -12.70 14.96 20.74
C ASP A 145 -11.17 14.84 20.90
N GLY A 146 -10.46 15.85 20.39
CA GLY A 146 -9.00 15.86 20.37
C GLY A 146 -8.42 14.62 19.67
N GLU A 147 -7.48 13.95 20.33
CA GLU A 147 -6.85 12.71 19.85
C GLU A 147 -7.54 11.43 20.34
N LYS A 148 -8.68 11.52 21.03
CA LYS A 148 -9.32 10.35 21.63
C LYS A 148 -10.06 9.55 20.57
N PHE A 149 -9.91 8.22 20.63
CA PHE A 149 -10.69 7.28 19.81
C PHE A 149 -12.11 7.06 20.35
N PHE A 150 -12.30 7.24 21.65
CA PHE A 150 -13.59 7.10 22.29
C PHE A 150 -13.89 8.31 23.16
N THR A 151 -15.15 8.73 23.18
CA THR A 151 -15.65 9.79 24.05
C THR A 151 -16.89 9.30 24.78
N ARG A 152 -17.09 9.73 26.03
CA ARG A 152 -18.30 9.38 26.79
C ARG A 152 -19.25 10.55 26.79
N LYS A 153 -20.49 10.32 26.36
CA LYS A 153 -21.61 11.27 26.45
C LYS A 153 -22.75 10.59 27.18
N ASN A 154 -23.25 11.20 28.26
CA ASN A 154 -24.35 10.66 29.06
C ASN A 154 -24.15 9.20 29.51
N LYS A 155 -22.95 8.86 29.99
CA LYS A 155 -22.51 7.50 30.39
C LYS A 155 -22.43 6.46 29.26
N ILE A 156 -22.81 6.80 28.03
CA ILE A 156 -22.68 5.94 26.84
C ILE A 156 -21.32 6.20 26.19
N LEU A 157 -20.63 5.14 25.78
CA LEU A 157 -19.36 5.21 25.07
C LEU A 157 -19.63 5.40 23.57
N TYR A 158 -19.09 6.46 23.00
CA TYR A 158 -19.15 6.75 21.57
C TYR A 158 -17.77 6.58 20.93
N ALA A 159 -17.72 5.95 19.76
CA ALA A 159 -16.56 6.01 18.89
C ALA A 159 -16.45 7.42 18.28
N THR A 160 -15.24 7.99 18.23
CA THR A 160 -15.00 9.27 17.54
C THR A 160 -14.74 9.02 16.05
N PRO A 161 -14.79 10.07 15.20
CA PRO A 161 -14.41 9.93 13.80
C PRO A 161 -12.97 9.42 13.60
N LEU A 162 -12.07 9.68 14.55
CA LEU A 162 -10.70 9.13 14.51
C LEU A 162 -10.69 7.60 14.58
N PHE A 163 -11.57 7.01 15.39
CA PHE A 163 -11.66 5.55 15.50
C PHE A 163 -12.31 4.95 14.24
N ALA A 164 -13.34 5.61 13.71
CA ALA A 164 -13.96 5.20 12.45
C ALA A 164 -12.94 5.18 11.29
N VAL A 165 -12.09 6.22 11.20
CA VAL A 165 -11.01 6.28 10.20
C VAL A 165 -9.94 5.21 10.45
N LEU A 166 -9.56 4.95 11.70
CA LEU A 166 -8.64 3.86 12.02
C LEU A 166 -9.19 2.50 11.54
N ILE A 167 -10.46 2.21 11.82
CA ILE A 167 -11.13 0.98 11.38
C ILE A 167 -11.21 0.90 9.85
N LEU A 168 -11.44 2.02 9.16
CA LEU A 168 -11.41 2.04 7.69
C LEU A 168 -10.02 1.74 7.13
N ILE A 169 -8.97 2.23 7.77
CA ILE A 169 -7.58 1.97 7.36
C ILE A 169 -7.19 0.51 7.61
N GLU A 170 -7.52 -0.03 8.78
CA GLU A 170 -7.30 -1.46 9.07
C GLU A 170 -8.11 -2.36 8.12
N GLY A 171 -9.37 -1.99 7.86
CA GLY A 171 -10.22 -2.71 6.93
C GLY A 171 -9.75 -2.62 5.48
N SER A 172 -9.14 -1.51 5.08
CA SER A 172 -8.53 -1.42 3.75
C SER A 172 -7.22 -2.19 3.65
N ASP A 173 -6.41 -2.30 4.71
CA ASP A 173 -5.24 -3.19 4.71
C ASP A 173 -5.62 -4.66 4.48
N ILE A 174 -6.77 -5.11 5.01
CA ILE A 174 -7.33 -6.43 4.69
C ILE A 174 -7.64 -6.57 3.20
N LEU A 175 -8.23 -5.55 2.58
CA LEU A 175 -8.50 -5.56 1.14
C LEU A 175 -7.19 -5.58 0.33
N PHE A 176 -6.19 -4.81 0.76
CA PHE A 176 -4.87 -4.79 0.13
C PHE A 176 -4.09 -6.09 0.31
N ALA A 177 -4.34 -6.85 1.38
CA ALA A 177 -3.78 -8.18 1.57
C ALA A 177 -4.21 -9.15 0.45
N ILE A 178 -5.39 -8.94 -0.15
CA ILE A 178 -5.90 -9.75 -1.27
C ILE A 178 -5.04 -9.59 -2.52
N ASP A 179 -4.42 -8.41 -2.74
CA ASP A 179 -3.53 -8.20 -3.88
C ASP A 179 -2.06 -8.48 -3.49
N SER A 180 -1.63 -8.02 -2.32
CA SER A 180 -0.21 -8.08 -1.93
C SER A 180 0.29 -9.47 -1.57
N ILE A 181 -0.51 -10.28 -0.86
CA ILE A 181 -0.06 -11.61 -0.44
C ILE A 181 0.07 -12.57 -1.63
N PRO A 182 -0.94 -12.68 -2.51
CA PRO A 182 -0.78 -13.39 -3.79
C PRO A 182 0.43 -12.93 -4.59
N ALA A 183 0.67 -11.62 -4.68
CA ALA A 183 1.80 -11.09 -5.42
C ALA A 183 3.15 -11.56 -4.84
N VAL A 184 3.30 -11.56 -3.51
CA VAL A 184 4.52 -12.06 -2.85
C VAL A 184 4.65 -13.59 -3.01
N PHE A 185 3.55 -14.35 -2.98
CA PHE A 185 3.56 -15.79 -3.23
C PHE A 185 4.01 -16.17 -4.64
N SER A 186 3.94 -15.26 -5.61
CA SER A 186 4.55 -15.45 -6.93
C SER A 186 6.09 -15.52 -6.89
N ILE A 187 6.70 -15.04 -5.81
CA ILE A 187 8.14 -15.02 -5.60
C ILE A 187 8.55 -16.16 -4.67
N THR A 188 7.86 -16.30 -3.53
CA THR A 188 8.20 -17.30 -2.52
C THR A 188 7.01 -17.62 -1.63
N THR A 189 6.91 -18.87 -1.20
CA THR A 189 5.94 -19.34 -0.21
C THR A 189 6.58 -19.59 1.16
N ASP A 190 7.86 -19.25 1.34
CA ASP A 190 8.55 -19.32 2.64
C ASP A 190 7.93 -18.29 3.61
N PRO A 191 7.20 -18.72 4.67
CA PRO A 191 6.51 -17.80 5.58
C PRO A 191 7.43 -16.77 6.21
N PHE A 192 8.67 -17.15 6.52
CA PHE A 192 9.64 -16.26 7.14
C PHE A 192 10.01 -15.13 6.17
N ILE A 193 10.31 -15.47 4.92
CA ILE A 193 10.68 -14.48 3.91
C ILE A 193 9.48 -13.58 3.59
N VAL A 194 8.30 -14.17 3.34
CA VAL A 194 7.07 -13.43 3.04
C VAL A 194 6.76 -12.44 4.17
N TYR A 195 6.76 -12.88 5.42
CA TYR A 195 6.41 -12.04 6.55
C TYR A 195 7.45 -10.95 6.82
N THR A 196 8.74 -11.30 6.82
CA THR A 196 9.80 -10.33 7.11
C THR A 196 9.91 -9.27 6.03
N SER A 197 9.88 -9.63 4.74
CA SER A 197 9.93 -8.65 3.64
C SER A 197 8.78 -7.66 3.71
N ASN A 198 7.63 -8.15 4.15
CA ASN A 198 6.41 -7.40 4.25
C ASN A 198 6.40 -6.43 5.45
N ILE A 199 6.88 -6.87 6.62
CA ILE A 199 7.11 -5.96 7.76
C ILE A 199 8.09 -4.85 7.39
N PHE A 200 9.23 -5.17 6.79
CA PHE A 200 10.23 -4.17 6.43
C PHE A 200 9.68 -3.11 5.47
N ALA A 201 8.77 -3.49 4.56
CA ALA A 201 8.08 -2.54 3.69
C ALA A 201 7.10 -1.61 4.44
N ILE A 202 6.38 -2.12 5.45
CA ILE A 202 5.40 -1.32 6.22
C ILE A 202 6.08 -0.39 7.23
N LEU A 203 7.23 -0.75 7.81
CA LEU A 203 7.87 0.09 8.85
C LEU A 203 8.21 1.50 8.33
N GLY A 204 8.50 1.64 7.03
CA GLY A 204 8.73 2.92 6.36
C GLY A 204 7.47 3.74 6.04
N LEU A 205 6.28 3.13 6.15
CA LEU A 205 5.00 3.65 5.63
C LEU A 205 4.64 5.02 6.18
N ARG A 206 4.84 5.27 7.48
CA ARG A 206 4.57 6.58 8.09
C ARG A 206 5.39 7.69 7.42
N SER A 207 6.65 7.43 7.12
CA SER A 207 7.54 8.42 6.51
C SER A 207 7.19 8.62 5.03
N MET A 208 6.83 7.55 4.33
CA MET A 208 6.31 7.59 2.97
C MET A 208 4.99 8.37 2.88
N TYR A 209 4.06 8.17 3.80
CA TYR A 209 2.80 8.91 3.86
C TYR A 209 3.06 10.43 3.89
N PHE A 210 3.89 10.91 4.81
CA PHE A 210 4.16 12.35 4.91
C PHE A 210 4.99 12.91 3.74
N LEU A 211 5.72 12.06 3.03
CA LEU A 211 6.38 12.44 1.78
C LEU A 211 5.32 12.56 0.66
N LEU A 212 4.44 11.58 0.56
CA LEU A 212 3.39 11.49 -0.45
C LEU A 212 2.36 12.59 -0.29
N GLU A 213 1.89 12.87 0.93
CA GLU A 213 0.94 13.97 1.24
C GLU A 213 1.39 15.29 0.58
N LYS A 214 2.69 15.60 0.66
CA LYS A 214 3.28 16.82 0.11
C LYS A 214 3.55 16.78 -1.38
N LEU A 215 3.70 15.58 -1.93
CA LEU A 215 4.09 15.36 -3.32
C LEU A 215 2.97 14.66 -4.10
N HIS A 216 1.74 14.58 -3.59
CA HIS A 216 0.71 13.71 -4.14
C HIS A 216 0.44 14.00 -5.63
N ASN A 217 0.46 15.28 -6.03
CA ASN A 217 0.37 15.71 -7.43
C ASN A 217 1.51 15.20 -8.33
N LYS A 218 2.70 14.93 -7.76
CA LYS A 218 3.86 14.38 -8.49
C LYS A 218 3.85 12.86 -8.59
N PHE A 219 3.07 12.17 -7.76
CA PHE A 219 3.03 10.71 -7.71
C PHE A 219 1.72 10.13 -8.26
N ALA A 220 0.80 10.96 -8.75
CA ALA A 220 -0.52 10.55 -9.24
C ALA A 220 -0.48 9.45 -10.32
N TYR A 221 0.62 9.33 -11.08
CA TYR A 221 0.78 8.31 -12.11
C TYR A 221 1.50 7.03 -11.65
N VAL A 222 2.06 7.00 -10.43
CA VAL A 222 2.71 5.79 -9.89
C VAL A 222 1.72 4.63 -9.75
N LYS A 223 0.42 4.93 -9.56
CA LYS A 223 -0.65 3.93 -9.59
C LYS A 223 -0.63 3.09 -10.89
N TYR A 224 -0.27 3.67 -12.04
CA TYR A 224 -0.21 2.88 -13.28
C TYR A 224 0.98 1.91 -13.29
N GLY A 225 2.10 2.28 -12.66
CA GLY A 225 3.24 1.38 -12.46
C GLY A 225 2.89 0.20 -11.57
N VAL A 226 2.22 0.46 -10.45
CA VAL A 226 1.74 -0.58 -9.53
C VAL A 226 0.73 -1.51 -10.20
N ALA A 227 -0.17 -0.97 -11.03
CA ALA A 227 -1.10 -1.78 -11.82
C ALA A 227 -0.38 -2.70 -12.82
N CYS A 228 0.65 -2.20 -13.51
CA CYS A 228 1.47 -3.03 -14.41
C CYS A 228 2.20 -4.14 -13.64
N ILE A 229 2.68 -3.87 -12.41
CA ILE A 229 3.30 -4.87 -11.55
C ILE A 229 2.30 -5.97 -11.17
N LEU A 230 1.06 -5.61 -10.83
CA LEU A 230 -0.01 -6.57 -10.53
C LEU A 230 -0.32 -7.45 -11.75
N ILE A 231 -0.50 -6.86 -12.93
CA ILE A 231 -0.77 -7.61 -14.16
C ILE A 231 0.39 -8.56 -14.48
N PHE A 232 1.64 -8.05 -14.44
CA PHE A 232 2.83 -8.88 -14.67
C PHE A 232 2.91 -10.05 -13.69
N THR A 233 2.68 -9.78 -12.41
CA THR A 233 2.74 -10.79 -11.35
C THR A 233 1.62 -11.82 -11.50
N GLY A 234 0.43 -11.37 -11.91
CA GLY A 234 -0.71 -12.25 -12.20
C GLY A 234 -0.46 -13.16 -13.41
N VAL A 235 0.15 -12.61 -14.46
CA VAL A 235 0.61 -13.38 -15.64
C VAL A 235 1.66 -14.40 -15.22
N LYS A 236 2.65 -14.02 -14.39
CA LYS A 236 3.68 -14.94 -13.88
C LYS A 236 3.07 -16.12 -13.13
N LEU A 237 2.14 -15.86 -12.20
CA LEU A 237 1.43 -16.91 -11.46
C LEU A 237 0.64 -17.83 -12.39
N SER A 238 -0.06 -17.25 -13.37
CA SER A 238 -0.87 -18.01 -14.34
C SER A 238 -0.01 -18.84 -15.29
N ALA A 239 1.16 -18.32 -15.68
CA ALA A 239 2.13 -19.02 -16.54
C ALA A 239 2.68 -20.30 -15.88
N GLY A 240 2.66 -20.37 -14.55
CA GLY A 240 2.96 -21.60 -13.81
C GLY A 240 2.08 -22.78 -14.23
N PHE A 241 0.85 -22.55 -14.71
CA PHE A 241 -0.02 -23.59 -15.26
C PHE A 241 0.59 -24.30 -16.47
N PHE A 242 1.30 -23.54 -17.32
CA PHE A 242 1.99 -24.05 -18.50
C PHE A 242 3.42 -24.53 -18.19
N HIS A 243 3.78 -24.65 -16.90
CA HIS A 243 5.13 -25.01 -16.45
C HIS A 243 6.21 -24.01 -16.90
N ILE A 244 5.82 -22.77 -17.21
CA ILE A 244 6.72 -21.69 -17.58
C ILE A 244 7.16 -20.96 -16.31
N ASN A 245 8.38 -21.23 -15.86
CA ASN A 245 8.95 -20.61 -14.67
C ASN A 245 9.75 -19.36 -15.02
N ILE A 246 9.19 -18.18 -14.71
CA ILE A 246 9.93 -16.92 -14.81
C ILE A 246 10.87 -16.81 -13.60
N SER A 247 12.17 -16.65 -13.86
CA SER A 247 13.16 -16.55 -12.79
C SER A 247 12.87 -15.36 -11.86
N VAL A 248 13.21 -15.53 -10.57
CA VAL A 248 13.04 -14.48 -9.55
C VAL A 248 13.83 -13.23 -9.93
N VAL A 249 15.05 -13.41 -10.45
CA VAL A 249 15.92 -12.30 -10.89
C VAL A 249 15.28 -11.52 -12.03
N LEU A 250 14.73 -12.19 -13.05
CA LEU A 250 14.05 -11.51 -14.15
C LEU A 250 12.81 -10.77 -13.68
N SER A 251 12.03 -11.39 -12.77
CA SER A 251 10.87 -10.75 -12.15
C SER A 251 11.26 -9.46 -11.41
N LEU A 252 12.33 -9.52 -10.61
CA LEU A 252 12.89 -8.39 -9.88
C LEU A 252 13.28 -7.24 -10.80
N ILE A 253 13.99 -7.54 -11.89
CA ILE A 253 14.41 -6.55 -12.89
C ILE A 253 13.19 -5.87 -13.50
N ILE A 254 12.18 -6.65 -13.93
CA ILE A 254 10.96 -6.12 -14.53
C ILE A 254 10.21 -5.23 -13.55
N ILE A 255 10.01 -5.68 -12.30
CA ILE A 255 9.30 -4.92 -11.27
C ILE A 255 10.04 -3.60 -10.98
N PHE A 256 11.36 -3.66 -10.82
CA PHE A 256 12.17 -2.47 -10.57
C PHE A 256 12.10 -1.47 -11.74
N LEU A 257 12.16 -1.96 -12.98
CA LEU A 257 12.01 -1.12 -14.17
C LEU A 257 10.62 -0.48 -14.25
N LEU A 258 9.55 -1.24 -14.03
CA LEU A 258 8.18 -0.71 -14.01
C LEU A 258 8.02 0.40 -12.97
N LEU A 259 8.57 0.21 -11.76
CA LEU A 259 8.57 1.24 -10.73
C LEU A 259 9.38 2.46 -11.15
N ALA A 260 10.63 2.28 -11.58
CA ALA A 260 11.50 3.39 -11.96
C ALA A 260 10.89 4.22 -13.09
N ILE A 261 10.38 3.56 -14.14
CA ILE A 261 9.69 4.21 -15.26
C ILE A 261 8.46 4.96 -14.76
N SER A 262 7.63 4.35 -13.92
CA SER A 262 6.42 5.00 -13.40
C SER A 262 6.72 6.25 -12.56
N ILE A 263 7.78 6.20 -11.73
CA ILE A 263 8.20 7.34 -10.90
C ILE A 263 8.74 8.47 -11.79
N ILE A 264 9.62 8.14 -12.74
CA ILE A 264 10.21 9.12 -13.67
C ILE A 264 9.10 9.77 -14.52
N PHE A 265 8.21 8.95 -15.08
CA PHE A 265 7.08 9.41 -15.88
C PHE A 265 6.15 10.31 -15.07
N SER A 266 5.82 9.91 -13.82
CA SER A 266 4.97 10.68 -12.93
C SER A 266 5.56 12.06 -12.59
N ILE A 267 6.88 12.13 -12.34
CA ILE A 267 7.58 13.38 -12.08
C ILE A 267 7.59 14.28 -13.33
N TYR A 268 7.84 13.68 -14.52
CA TYR A 268 7.88 14.41 -15.78
C TYR A 268 6.51 15.00 -16.14
N MET A 269 5.44 14.19 -16.05
CA MET A 269 4.09 14.64 -16.39
C MET A 269 3.58 15.72 -15.43
N SER A 270 3.85 15.57 -14.13
CA SER A 270 3.48 16.56 -13.12
C SER A 270 4.19 17.91 -13.32
N LYS A 271 5.40 17.92 -13.90
CA LYS A 271 6.08 19.17 -14.28
C LYS A 271 5.37 19.85 -15.45
N LYS A 272 4.91 19.08 -16.44
CA LYS A 272 4.22 19.59 -17.64
C LYS A 272 2.87 20.22 -17.30
N GLU A 273 2.08 19.59 -16.44
CA GLU A 273 0.77 20.13 -15.99
C GLU A 273 0.90 21.47 -15.24
N LYS A 274 1.95 21.64 -14.42
CA LYS A 274 2.21 22.93 -13.76
C LYS A 274 2.61 24.03 -14.73
N THR A 275 3.35 23.68 -15.78
CA THR A 275 3.77 24.64 -16.81
C THR A 275 2.57 25.10 -17.64
N SER A 276 1.66 24.20 -18.05
CA SER A 276 0.47 24.58 -18.82
C SER A 276 -0.49 25.49 -18.04
N LEU A 277 -0.74 25.21 -16.75
CA LEU A 277 -1.58 26.07 -15.91
C LEU A 277 -0.98 27.48 -15.72
N SER A 278 0.35 27.57 -15.62
CA SER A 278 1.04 28.86 -15.51
C SER A 278 1.00 29.69 -16.80
N TYR A 279 0.83 29.06 -17.97
CA TYR A 279 0.67 29.77 -19.26
C TYR A 279 -0.78 30.28 -19.43
N GLU A 280 -1.79 29.47 -19.10
CA GLU A 280 -3.22 29.88 -19.13
C GLU A 280 -3.51 31.04 -18.16
N ASP A 281 -2.96 31.01 -16.94
CA ASP A 281 -3.11 32.12 -15.99
C ASP A 281 -2.44 33.41 -16.50
N SER A 282 -1.31 33.31 -17.22
CA SER A 282 -0.63 34.47 -17.78
C SER A 282 -1.35 35.09 -18.98
N GLU A 283 -2.02 34.29 -19.82
CA GLU A 283 -2.85 34.81 -20.92
C GLU A 283 -4.13 35.48 -20.41
N ASN A 284 -4.77 34.94 -19.37
CA ASN A 284 -5.99 35.51 -18.78
C ASN A 284 -5.75 36.78 -17.95
N THR A 285 -4.50 37.10 -17.57
CA THR A 285 -4.18 38.35 -16.83
C THR A 285 -3.81 39.50 -17.78
N THR A 286 -3.72 39.24 -19.09
CA THR A 286 -3.29 40.23 -20.11
C THR A 286 -4.45 40.69 -21.01
N GLN A 287 -5.68 40.27 -20.72
CA GLN A 287 -6.93 40.76 -21.32
C GLN A 287 -7.74 41.56 -20.30
#